data_AF-A0AAU5YAN1-F1
#
_entry.id   AF-A0AAU5YAN1-F1
#
_cell.length_a   1.000
_cell.length_b   1.000
_cell.length_c   1.000
_cell.angle_alpha   90.00
_cell.angle_beta   90.00
_cell.angle_gamma   90.00
#
_symmetry.space_group_name_H-M   'P 1'
#
loop_
_entity.id
_entity.type
_entity.pdbx_description
1 polymer ?
#
loop_
_entity_poly.entity_id
_entity_poly.type
_entity_poly.pdbx_seq_one_letter_code
_entity_poly.pdbx_strand_id
1 'polypeptide(L)'
;MGRVIAAGVALGLCGVLLGAPPASAGSARSGSVQSGSAQSGSLGVQASIDGRPIADATVPIDPAKQVELQVVATNSGTAPVKVRSVRLSGVALALTFFAYDTTAPFEVPARGSITRTFVLDLGDLTGQSTGLLPSSVELLDAQRATLGEATTVADVRGSFWSVYGVFGLAMLVLTVLAWLAALLALARHRLAPNRWRRGLRFLPAGFGTGLVAVITLSVLRLVPPEPAVEIPVVLGAAAIAFLLGYLTPHPAPPRAVTDSDTTVRLAVPPAQEFTR
;
A
#
# COMPACT_ATOMS: atom_id res chain seq x y z
N MET A 1 -17.04 -21.55 -3.77
CA MET A 1 -16.74 -20.86 -5.05
C MET A 1 -15.46 -20.02 -4.90
N GLY A 2 -14.32 -20.68 -4.67
CA GLY A 2 -13.04 -20.03 -4.45
C GLY A 2 -12.08 -20.39 -5.56
N ARG A 3 -12.05 -19.59 -6.64
CA ARG A 3 -11.10 -19.75 -7.76
C ARG A 3 -11.21 -18.63 -8.81
N VAL A 4 -11.17 -17.37 -8.39
CA VAL A 4 -11.09 -16.25 -9.37
C VAL A 4 -10.13 -15.12 -8.94
N ILE A 5 -9.73 -15.04 -7.67
CA ILE A 5 -8.87 -13.94 -7.18
C ILE A 5 -7.42 -14.06 -7.70
N ALA A 6 -6.97 -15.25 -8.11
CA ALA A 6 -5.64 -15.44 -8.70
C ALA A 6 -5.46 -14.80 -10.10
N ALA A 7 -6.55 -14.51 -10.82
CA ALA A 7 -6.46 -13.94 -12.17
C ALA A 7 -6.31 -12.40 -12.18
N GLY A 8 -6.79 -11.72 -11.13
CA GLY A 8 -6.69 -10.26 -11.03
C GLY A 8 -5.27 -9.75 -10.77
N VAL A 9 -4.49 -10.50 -10.00
CA VAL A 9 -3.10 -10.14 -9.64
C VAL A 9 -2.16 -10.25 -10.86
N ALA A 10 -2.43 -11.16 -11.79
CA ALA A 10 -1.63 -11.33 -13.00
C ALA A 10 -1.87 -10.22 -14.04
N LEU A 11 -3.08 -9.65 -14.12
CA LEU A 11 -3.41 -8.61 -15.10
C LEU A 11 -2.97 -7.20 -14.69
N GLY A 12 -2.87 -6.91 -13.39
CA GLY A 12 -2.20 -5.69 -12.90
C GLY A 12 -0.67 -5.72 -13.12
N LEU A 13 -0.09 -6.91 -13.19
CA LEU A 13 1.36 -7.12 -13.29
C LEU A 13 1.95 -6.78 -14.68
N CYS A 14 1.15 -6.80 -15.75
CA CYS A 14 1.65 -6.45 -17.09
C CYS A 14 1.73 -4.93 -17.34
N GLY A 15 0.94 -4.11 -16.64
CA GLY A 15 0.89 -2.66 -16.88
C GLY A 15 2.14 -1.90 -16.40
N VAL A 16 2.84 -2.40 -15.38
CA VAL A 16 4.00 -1.72 -14.79
C VAL A 16 5.30 -2.00 -15.56
N LEU A 17 5.35 -3.08 -16.35
CA LEU A 17 6.56 -3.53 -17.05
C LEU A 17 6.66 -3.07 -18.51
N LEU A 18 5.58 -2.56 -19.12
CA LEU A 18 5.55 -2.14 -20.53
C LEU A 18 4.85 -0.77 -20.70
N GLY A 19 5.60 0.30 -20.43
CA GLY A 19 5.41 1.66 -20.97
C GLY A 19 3.98 2.18 -21.09
N ALA A 20 3.44 2.78 -20.02
CA ALA A 20 2.27 3.64 -20.11
C ALA A 20 2.68 5.11 -20.44
N PRO A 21 1.96 5.81 -21.34
CA PRO A 21 2.15 7.23 -21.59
C PRO A 21 1.83 8.07 -20.34
N PRO A 22 2.30 9.33 -20.24
CA PRO A 22 2.07 10.16 -19.06
C PRO A 22 0.57 10.32 -18.82
N ALA A 23 0.11 9.89 -17.65
CA ALA A 23 -1.22 10.23 -17.16
C ALA A 23 -1.33 11.75 -17.14
N SER A 24 -2.22 12.29 -17.96
CA SER A 24 -2.55 13.71 -17.99
C SER A 24 -3.07 14.08 -16.61
N ALA A 25 -2.27 14.85 -15.86
CA ALA A 25 -2.70 15.48 -14.63
C ALA A 25 -3.94 16.32 -14.94
N GLY A 26 -5.11 15.85 -14.48
CA GLY A 26 -6.35 16.60 -14.50
C GLY A 26 -6.10 17.94 -13.84
N SER A 27 -6.33 19.00 -14.61
CA SER A 27 -5.98 20.37 -14.30
C SER A 27 -6.61 20.81 -12.96
N ALA A 28 -5.76 21.04 -11.95
CA ALA A 28 -6.14 21.81 -10.78
C ALA A 28 -6.47 23.22 -11.24
N ARG A 29 -7.77 23.48 -11.44
CA ARG A 29 -8.29 24.81 -11.71
C ARG A 29 -8.18 25.61 -10.42
N SER A 30 -7.17 26.48 -10.37
CA SER A 30 -7.16 27.62 -9.47
C SER A 30 -8.40 28.46 -9.76
N GLY A 31 -9.33 28.45 -8.82
CA GLY A 31 -10.58 29.19 -8.85
C GLY A 31 -10.94 29.53 -7.42
N SER A 32 -10.78 30.80 -7.09
CA SER A 32 -11.16 31.42 -5.84
C SER A 32 -12.66 31.25 -5.53
N VAL A 33 -12.99 31.45 -4.24
CA VAL A 33 -14.26 31.95 -3.67
C VAL A 33 -15.02 30.98 -2.74
N GLN A 34 -15.23 31.49 -1.52
CA GLN A 34 -16.30 31.27 -0.54
C GLN A 34 -16.36 30.02 0.35
N SER A 35 -16.03 30.26 1.62
CA SER A 35 -16.99 30.24 2.75
C SER A 35 -18.29 29.46 2.57
N GLY A 36 -18.48 28.48 3.46
CA GLY A 36 -19.80 28.02 3.88
C GLY A 36 -20.33 26.76 3.21
N SER A 37 -19.71 25.60 3.48
CA SER A 37 -20.46 24.35 3.46
C SER A 37 -21.09 24.17 4.85
N ALA A 38 -22.41 24.33 4.93
CA ALA A 38 -23.20 24.00 6.11
C ALA A 38 -22.87 22.57 6.55
N GLN A 39 -22.20 22.45 7.69
CA GLN A 39 -21.87 21.20 8.36
C GLN A 39 -23.18 20.58 8.84
N SER A 40 -23.80 19.78 7.98
CA SER A 40 -25.03 19.05 8.29
C SER A 40 -24.67 17.90 9.22
N GLY A 41 -24.67 18.18 10.52
CA GLY A 41 -24.74 17.19 11.60
C GLY A 41 -23.50 16.29 11.76
N SER A 42 -22.32 16.86 12.03
CA SER A 42 -21.20 16.06 12.53
C SER A 42 -21.52 15.58 13.95
N LEU A 43 -21.83 14.29 14.09
CA LEU A 43 -22.00 13.63 15.38
C LEU A 43 -20.63 13.44 16.04
N GLY A 44 -20.54 13.74 17.33
CA GLY A 44 -19.42 13.28 18.15
C GLY A 44 -19.57 11.78 18.39
N VAL A 45 -18.56 10.99 18.03
CA VAL A 45 -18.60 9.53 18.18
C VAL A 45 -17.56 9.10 19.19
N GLN A 46 -17.99 8.32 20.18
CA GLN A 46 -17.11 7.55 21.04
C GLN A 46 -17.50 6.10 20.88
N ALA A 47 -16.51 5.21 20.86
CA ALA A 47 -16.76 3.78 20.80
C ALA A 47 -15.86 3.03 21.77
N SER A 48 -16.35 1.89 22.20
CA SER A 48 -15.62 0.92 23.00
C SER A 48 -15.83 -0.47 22.43
N ILE A 49 -14.79 -1.29 22.55
CA ILE A 49 -14.77 -2.68 22.12
C ILE A 49 -14.49 -3.52 23.36
N ASP A 50 -15.40 -4.45 23.68
CA ASP A 50 -15.34 -5.29 24.89
C ASP A 50 -15.09 -4.47 26.17
N GLY A 51 -15.77 -3.31 26.27
CA GLY A 51 -15.65 -2.36 27.38
C GLY A 51 -14.38 -1.51 27.39
N ARG A 52 -13.49 -1.62 26.40
CA ARG A 52 -12.29 -0.79 26.26
C ARG A 52 -12.53 0.37 25.30
N PRO A 53 -12.33 1.63 25.72
CA PRO A 53 -12.46 2.77 24.81
C PRO A 53 -11.43 2.67 23.67
N ILE A 54 -11.84 2.99 22.44
CA ILE A 54 -10.98 2.82 21.25
C ILE A 54 -10.10 4.04 20.96
N ALA A 55 -10.43 5.20 21.55
CA ALA A 55 -9.73 6.46 21.30
C ALA A 55 -8.25 6.36 21.69
N ASP A 56 -7.37 6.61 20.73
CA ASP A 56 -5.90 6.57 20.86
C ASP A 56 -5.34 5.27 21.46
N ALA A 57 -6.12 4.17 21.38
CA ALA A 57 -5.77 2.89 21.95
C ALA A 57 -5.54 1.83 20.88
N THR A 58 -4.68 0.86 21.18
CA THR A 58 -4.59 -0.39 20.42
C THR A 58 -5.53 -1.41 21.06
N VAL A 59 -6.50 -1.89 20.30
CA VAL A 59 -7.54 -2.81 20.79
C VAL A 59 -7.29 -4.21 20.22
N PRO A 60 -7.09 -5.25 21.06
CA PRO A 60 -6.94 -6.61 20.58
C PRO A 60 -8.29 -7.14 20.06
N ILE A 61 -8.28 -7.69 18.85
CA ILE A 61 -9.43 -8.36 18.23
C ILE A 61 -9.06 -9.83 18.03
N ASP A 62 -9.82 -10.71 18.70
CA ASP A 62 -9.75 -12.16 18.56
C ASP A 62 -10.86 -12.62 17.61
N PRO A 63 -10.55 -13.00 16.36
CA PRO A 63 -11.56 -13.44 15.39
C PRO A 63 -12.36 -14.67 15.82
N ALA A 64 -11.86 -15.46 16.78
CA ALA A 64 -12.56 -16.64 17.29
C ALA A 64 -13.69 -16.30 18.28
N LYS A 65 -13.82 -15.02 18.65
CA LYS A 65 -14.79 -14.55 19.64
C LYS A 65 -15.69 -13.48 19.03
N GLN A 66 -16.92 -13.45 19.51
CA GLN A 66 -17.80 -12.32 19.28
C GLN A 66 -17.26 -11.11 20.05
N VAL A 67 -17.38 -9.95 19.43
CA VAL A 67 -16.90 -8.69 19.98
C VAL A 67 -18.09 -7.78 20.27
N GLU A 68 -18.11 -7.17 21.44
CA GLU A 68 -19.11 -6.17 21.81
C GLU A 68 -18.63 -4.77 21.41
N LEU A 69 -19.22 -4.20 20.37
CA LEU A 69 -19.02 -2.81 19.96
C LEU A 69 -20.10 -1.93 20.59
N GLN A 70 -19.71 -1.12 21.57
CA GLN A 70 -20.55 -0.10 22.13
C GLN A 70 -20.21 1.25 21.50
N VAL A 71 -21.23 1.99 21.07
CA VAL A 71 -21.14 3.27 20.39
C VAL A 71 -21.95 4.29 21.17
N VAL A 72 -21.33 5.42 21.49
CA VAL A 72 -21.99 6.61 22.04
C VAL A 72 -21.95 7.70 20.98
N ALA A 73 -23.12 8.03 20.44
CA ALA A 73 -23.29 9.10 19.46
C ALA A 73 -23.84 10.34 20.17
N THR A 74 -23.16 11.47 20.04
CA THR A 74 -23.53 12.76 20.62
C THR A 74 -23.86 13.76 19.52
N ASN A 75 -25.08 14.30 19.55
CA ASN A 75 -25.54 15.30 18.60
C ASN A 75 -25.52 16.69 19.23
N SER A 76 -24.54 17.50 18.84
CA SER A 76 -24.44 18.90 19.26
C SER A 76 -25.35 19.84 18.46
N GLY A 77 -26.03 19.34 17.43
CA GLY A 77 -26.92 20.10 16.56
C GLY A 77 -28.29 20.38 17.17
N THR A 78 -29.09 21.18 16.45
CA THR A 78 -30.45 21.60 16.84
C THR A 78 -31.56 20.76 16.23
N ALA A 79 -31.24 19.88 15.28
CA ALA A 79 -32.18 18.93 14.67
C ALA A 79 -31.74 17.49 14.98
N PRO A 80 -32.69 16.54 15.10
CA PRO A 80 -32.34 15.14 15.29
C PRO A 80 -31.66 14.58 14.04
N VAL A 81 -30.71 13.65 14.24
CA VAL A 81 -29.93 13.02 13.18
C VAL A 81 -30.25 11.54 13.14
N LYS A 82 -30.58 11.02 11.95
CA LYS A 82 -30.91 9.61 11.73
C LYS A 82 -29.66 8.84 11.28
N VAL A 83 -29.27 7.86 12.08
CA VAL A 83 -28.22 6.90 11.76
C VAL A 83 -28.88 5.64 11.21
N ARG A 84 -28.38 5.14 10.08
CA ARG A 84 -28.88 3.92 9.44
C ARG A 84 -28.05 2.69 9.83
N SER A 85 -26.73 2.85 9.80
CA SER A 85 -25.80 1.74 10.03
C SER A 85 -24.53 2.22 10.70
N VAL A 86 -23.88 1.29 11.40
CA VAL A 86 -22.54 1.46 11.97
C VAL A 86 -21.59 0.59 11.18
N ARG A 87 -20.47 1.16 10.76
CA ARG A 87 -19.41 0.46 10.04
C ARG A 87 -18.17 0.36 10.91
N LEU A 88 -17.66 -0.85 11.09
CA LEU A 88 -16.31 -1.10 11.58
C LEU A 88 -15.44 -1.49 10.39
N SER A 89 -14.41 -0.71 10.09
CA SER A 89 -13.52 -0.99 8.96
C SER A 89 -12.05 -0.97 9.38
N GLY A 90 -11.22 -1.72 8.66
CA GLY A 90 -9.77 -1.72 8.83
C GLY A 90 -9.06 -1.54 7.50
N VAL A 91 -8.09 -0.63 7.49
CA VAL A 91 -7.37 -0.18 6.31
C VAL A 91 -5.88 -0.39 6.51
N ALA A 92 -5.19 -0.86 5.49
CA ALA A 92 -3.73 -0.79 5.42
C ALA A 92 -3.32 -0.43 3.99
N LEU A 93 -2.27 0.39 3.83
CA LEU A 93 -1.77 0.82 2.51
C LEU A 93 -2.88 1.40 1.61
N ALA A 94 -3.78 2.20 2.18
CA ALA A 94 -4.97 2.76 1.52
C ALA A 94 -5.98 1.73 0.94
N LEU A 95 -5.88 0.46 1.33
CA LEU A 95 -6.80 -0.61 0.95
C LEU A 95 -7.61 -1.08 2.16
N THR A 96 -8.93 -1.17 1.99
CA THR A 96 -9.81 -1.74 3.01
C THR A 96 -9.70 -3.26 3.01
N PHE A 97 -9.24 -3.83 4.13
CA PHE A 97 -9.09 -5.28 4.29
C PHE A 97 -10.35 -5.94 4.85
N PHE A 98 -11.07 -5.22 5.71
CA PHE A 98 -12.35 -5.66 6.23
C PHE A 98 -13.27 -4.47 6.45
N ALA A 99 -14.57 -4.71 6.30
CA ALA A 99 -15.62 -3.76 6.62
C ALA A 99 -16.86 -4.54 7.06
N TYR A 100 -17.29 -4.31 8.31
CA TYR A 100 -18.48 -4.90 8.89
C TYR A 100 -19.54 -3.83 9.04
N ASP A 101 -20.60 -3.95 8.26
CA ASP A 101 -21.74 -3.04 8.26
C ASP A 101 -22.87 -3.63 9.10
N THR A 102 -23.15 -3.02 10.25
CA THR A 102 -24.31 -3.37 11.09
C THR A 102 -25.44 -2.40 10.82
N THR A 103 -26.51 -2.89 10.20
CA THR A 103 -27.71 -2.07 9.94
C THR A 103 -28.63 -2.10 11.14
N ALA A 104 -28.63 -1.02 11.91
CA ALA A 104 -29.48 -0.85 13.07
C ALA A 104 -29.88 0.63 13.12
N PRO A 105 -31.03 0.99 12.54
CA PRO A 105 -31.42 2.39 12.45
C PRO A 105 -31.78 2.94 13.84
N PHE A 106 -31.23 4.10 14.18
CA PHE A 106 -31.57 4.85 15.39
C PHE A 106 -31.47 6.35 15.14
N GLU A 107 -32.15 7.11 15.99
CA GLU A 107 -32.17 8.57 15.92
C GLU A 107 -31.46 9.14 17.13
N VAL A 108 -30.54 10.09 16.88
CA VAL A 108 -29.85 10.83 17.93
C VAL A 108 -30.59 12.15 18.12
N PRO A 109 -31.23 12.38 19.29
CA PRO A 109 -32.00 13.59 19.52
C PRO A 109 -31.11 14.84 19.45
N ALA A 110 -31.69 15.97 19.09
CA ALA A 110 -30.99 17.26 19.10
C ALA A 110 -30.45 17.56 20.51
N ARG A 111 -29.21 18.06 20.60
CA ARG A 111 -28.51 18.36 21.86
C ARG A 111 -28.45 17.19 22.85
N GLY A 112 -28.53 15.95 22.37
CA GLY A 112 -28.53 14.75 23.20
C GLY A 112 -27.53 13.70 22.74
N SER A 113 -27.45 12.62 23.51
CA SER A 113 -26.62 11.45 23.18
C SER A 113 -27.44 10.17 23.26
N ILE A 114 -26.99 9.15 22.54
CA ILE A 114 -27.55 7.80 22.60
C ILE A 114 -26.42 6.78 22.63
N THR A 115 -26.61 5.73 23.43
CA THR A 115 -25.70 4.59 23.49
C THR A 115 -26.34 3.40 22.81
N ARG A 116 -25.60 2.73 21.93
CA ARG A 116 -26.00 1.50 21.26
C ARG A 116 -24.90 0.47 21.38
N THR A 117 -25.30 -0.77 21.63
CA THR A 117 -24.40 -1.91 21.71
C THR A 117 -24.70 -2.85 20.56
N PHE A 118 -23.66 -3.28 19.85
CA PHE A 118 -23.70 -4.21 18.74
C PHE A 118 -22.79 -5.38 19.04
N VAL A 119 -23.29 -6.59 18.83
CA VAL A 119 -22.46 -7.80 18.91
C VAL A 119 -22.03 -8.14 17.48
N LEU A 120 -20.72 -8.13 17.24
CA LEU A 120 -20.12 -8.39 15.95
C LEU A 120 -19.52 -9.80 15.95
N ASP A 121 -19.86 -10.58 14.93
CA ASP A 121 -19.15 -11.82 14.61
C ASP A 121 -18.06 -11.50 13.58
N LEU A 122 -16.81 -11.68 14.00
CA LEU A 122 -15.61 -11.37 13.21
C LEU A 122 -14.88 -12.64 12.75
N GLY A 123 -15.57 -13.80 12.70
CA GLY A 123 -14.95 -15.08 12.32
C GLY A 123 -14.16 -15.05 11.02
N ASP A 124 -14.68 -14.34 10.00
CA ASP A 124 -14.05 -14.19 8.69
C ASP A 124 -12.72 -13.41 8.73
N LEU A 125 -12.51 -12.61 9.78
CA LEU A 125 -11.31 -11.80 9.95
C LEU A 125 -10.05 -12.66 10.06
N THR A 126 -10.18 -13.90 10.55
CA THR A 126 -9.10 -14.91 10.62
C THR A 126 -8.41 -15.11 9.26
N GLY A 127 -9.20 -15.16 8.18
CA GLY A 127 -8.70 -15.35 6.82
C GLY A 127 -8.38 -14.05 6.08
N GLN A 128 -8.79 -12.90 6.61
CA GLN A 128 -8.64 -11.61 5.93
C GLN A 128 -7.40 -10.85 6.37
N SER A 129 -7.12 -10.80 7.67
CA SER A 129 -6.05 -9.95 8.19
C SER A 129 -5.31 -10.51 9.41
N THR A 130 -4.10 -10.02 9.65
CA THR A 130 -3.29 -10.29 10.84
C THR A 130 -2.35 -9.13 11.12
N GLY A 131 -2.15 -8.78 12.39
CA GLY A 131 -1.27 -7.68 12.82
C GLY A 131 -2.02 -6.39 13.17
N LEU A 132 -1.28 -5.28 13.22
CA LEU A 132 -1.82 -3.96 13.56
C LEU A 132 -2.44 -3.30 12.33
N LEU A 133 -3.74 -2.98 12.43
CA LEU A 133 -4.49 -2.32 11.36
C LEU A 133 -5.16 -1.04 11.88
N PRO A 134 -4.85 0.12 11.29
CA PRO A 134 -5.67 1.32 11.43
C PRO A 134 -7.13 0.97 11.12
N SER A 135 -8.00 1.31 12.05
CA SER A 135 -9.42 0.96 11.99
C SER A 135 -10.29 2.15 12.37
N SER A 136 -11.49 2.21 11.81
CA SER A 136 -12.46 3.27 12.06
C SER A 136 -13.83 2.67 12.42
N VAL A 137 -14.52 3.35 13.33
CA VAL A 137 -15.95 3.14 13.60
C VAL A 137 -16.69 4.36 13.06
N GLU A 138 -17.49 4.14 12.02
CA GLU A 138 -18.22 5.19 11.32
C GLU A 138 -19.74 5.04 11.53
N LEU A 139 -20.41 6.16 11.74
CA LEU A 139 -21.88 6.23 11.71
C LEU A 139 -22.32 6.72 10.34
N LEU A 140 -23.18 5.94 9.69
CA LEU A 140 -23.59 6.19 8.31
C LEU A 140 -25.09 6.55 8.25
N ASP A 141 -25.43 7.49 7.37
CA ASP A 141 -26.82 7.88 7.10
C ASP A 141 -27.50 6.96 6.06
N ALA A 142 -28.70 7.33 5.62
CA ALA A 142 -29.43 6.60 4.60
C ALA A 142 -28.72 6.55 3.22
N GLN A 143 -27.91 7.55 2.90
CA GLN A 143 -27.10 7.67 1.68
C GLN A 143 -25.69 7.05 1.82
N ARG A 144 -25.36 6.46 2.97
CA ARG A 144 -24.01 6.02 3.36
C ARG A 144 -22.99 7.15 3.51
N ALA A 145 -23.45 8.38 3.75
CA ALA A 145 -22.57 9.48 4.13
C ALA A 145 -22.17 9.33 5.61
N THR A 146 -20.90 9.62 5.90
CA THR A 146 -20.34 9.58 7.25
C THR A 146 -20.87 10.76 8.07
N LEU A 147 -21.59 10.44 9.14
CA LEU A 147 -22.13 11.39 10.11
C LEU A 147 -21.14 11.67 11.25
N GLY A 148 -20.26 10.71 11.55
CA GLY A 148 -19.21 10.83 12.55
C GLY A 148 -18.33 9.60 12.55
N GLU A 149 -17.11 9.75 13.05
CA GLU A 149 -16.06 8.73 13.00
C GLU A 149 -15.27 8.72 14.31
N ALA A 150 -14.84 7.53 14.74
CA ALA A 150 -13.84 7.32 15.77
C ALA A 150 -12.75 6.37 15.25
N THR A 151 -11.49 6.80 15.30
CA THR A 151 -10.35 6.03 14.82
C THR A 151 -9.65 5.27 15.95
N THR A 152 -9.01 4.15 15.60
CA THR A 152 -8.29 3.29 16.53
C THR A 152 -7.28 2.40 15.79
N VAL A 153 -6.46 1.64 16.52
CA VAL A 153 -5.62 0.60 15.94
C VAL A 153 -6.13 -0.76 16.41
N ALA A 154 -6.58 -1.60 15.48
CA ALA A 154 -6.96 -2.97 15.78
C ALA A 154 -5.72 -3.88 15.76
N ASP A 155 -5.48 -4.61 16.85
CA ASP A 155 -4.52 -5.72 16.90
C ASP A 155 -5.24 -7.03 16.56
N VAL A 156 -5.23 -7.40 15.28
CA VAL A 156 -5.96 -8.55 14.76
C VAL A 156 -5.11 -9.82 14.90
N ARG A 157 -5.65 -10.83 15.61
CA ARG A 157 -5.03 -12.15 15.78
C ARG A 157 -5.52 -13.17 14.76
N GLY A 158 -5.35 -12.88 13.47
CA GLY A 158 -5.72 -13.79 12.40
C GLY A 158 -4.63 -14.79 12.03
N SER A 159 -4.75 -15.35 10.81
CA SER A 159 -3.79 -16.31 10.27
C SER A 159 -2.67 -15.63 9.47
N PHE A 160 -1.46 -16.22 9.49
CA PHE A 160 -0.37 -15.84 8.58
C PHE A 160 -0.70 -16.10 7.10
N TRP A 161 -1.63 -17.01 6.82
CA TRP A 161 -2.15 -17.29 5.48
C TRP A 161 -3.36 -16.43 5.10
N SER A 162 -3.62 -15.37 5.87
CA SER A 162 -4.66 -14.40 5.55
C SER A 162 -4.38 -13.66 4.23
N VAL A 163 -5.40 -13.02 3.66
CA VAL A 163 -5.26 -12.19 2.45
C VAL A 163 -4.15 -11.15 2.62
N TYR A 164 -4.09 -10.49 3.79
CA TYR A 164 -3.02 -9.56 4.12
C TYR A 164 -1.63 -10.23 4.16
N GLY A 165 -1.52 -11.39 4.81
CA GLY A 165 -0.25 -12.14 4.90
C GLY A 165 0.25 -12.62 3.54
N VAL A 166 -0.62 -13.17 2.71
CA VAL A 166 -0.30 -13.61 1.33
C VAL A 166 0.07 -12.42 0.45
N PHE A 167 -0.62 -11.29 0.59
CA PHE A 167 -0.27 -10.05 -0.09
C PHE A 167 1.15 -9.59 0.28
N GLY A 168 1.49 -9.59 1.58
CA GLY A 168 2.84 -9.30 2.07
C GLY A 168 3.89 -10.25 1.51
N LEU A 169 3.59 -11.55 1.45
CA LEU A 169 4.48 -12.56 0.88
C LEU A 169 4.70 -12.35 -0.63
N ALA A 170 3.64 -12.05 -1.38
CA ALA A 170 3.74 -11.75 -2.80
C ALA A 170 4.61 -10.49 -3.04
N MET A 171 4.41 -9.45 -2.23
CA MET A 171 5.23 -8.23 -2.26
C MET A 171 6.69 -8.52 -1.94
N LEU A 172 6.98 -9.39 -0.96
CA LEU A 172 8.33 -9.83 -0.64
C LEU A 172 8.99 -10.53 -1.85
N VAL A 173 8.29 -11.49 -2.48
CA VAL A 173 8.81 -12.20 -3.65
C VAL A 173 9.10 -11.23 -4.80
N LEU A 174 8.17 -10.31 -5.10
CA LEU A 174 8.38 -9.29 -6.14
C LEU A 174 9.57 -8.37 -5.83
N THR A 175 9.73 -8.01 -4.56
CA THR A 175 10.86 -7.19 -4.09
C THR A 175 12.19 -7.92 -4.27
N VAL A 176 12.24 -9.21 -3.91
CA VAL A 176 13.42 -10.06 -4.12
C VAL A 176 13.74 -10.17 -5.61
N LEU A 177 12.74 -10.39 -6.46
CA LEU A 177 12.93 -10.44 -7.92
C LEU A 177 13.42 -9.11 -8.48
N ALA A 178 12.91 -7.97 -7.99
CA ALA A 178 13.37 -6.65 -8.37
C ALA A 178 14.85 -6.43 -8.00
N TRP A 179 15.25 -6.83 -6.79
CA TRP A 179 16.65 -6.83 -6.37
C TRP A 179 17.51 -7.73 -7.24
N LEU A 180 17.10 -8.97 -7.47
CA LEU A 180 17.81 -9.91 -8.34
C LEU A 180 17.99 -9.36 -9.75
N ALA A 181 16.95 -8.76 -10.34
CA ALA A 181 17.03 -8.15 -11.67
C ALA A 181 18.02 -6.97 -11.70
N ALA A 182 18.03 -6.12 -10.67
CA ALA A 182 18.96 -5.00 -10.55
C ALA A 182 20.41 -5.47 -10.37
N LEU A 183 20.64 -6.46 -9.49
CA LEU A 183 21.95 -7.03 -9.21
C LEU A 183 22.49 -7.85 -10.40
N LEU A 184 21.64 -8.61 -11.09
CA LEU A 184 22.03 -9.33 -12.31
C LEU A 184 22.38 -8.35 -13.44
N ALA A 185 21.67 -7.22 -13.56
CA ALA A 185 22.01 -6.19 -14.53
C ALA A 185 23.38 -5.53 -14.22
N LEU A 186 23.68 -5.33 -12.94
CA LEU A 186 24.98 -4.88 -12.46
C LEU A 186 26.07 -5.90 -12.79
N ALA A 187 25.86 -7.18 -12.43
CA ALA A 187 26.82 -8.26 -12.66
C ALA A 187 27.09 -8.53 -14.15
N ARG A 188 26.09 -8.34 -15.01
CA ARG A 188 26.23 -8.47 -16.48
C ARG A 188 26.79 -7.21 -17.15
N HIS A 189 27.21 -6.20 -16.38
CA HIS A 189 27.67 -4.90 -16.88
C HIS A 189 26.68 -4.21 -17.85
N ARG A 190 25.37 -4.49 -17.73
CA ARG A 190 24.31 -3.94 -18.59
C ARG A 190 23.67 -2.69 -18.00
N LEU A 191 24.40 -1.97 -17.17
CA LEU A 191 23.95 -0.71 -16.58
C LEU A 191 24.17 0.43 -17.57
N ALA A 192 23.20 1.35 -17.62
CA ALA A 192 23.30 2.53 -18.47
C ALA A 192 24.55 3.36 -18.08
N PRO A 193 25.24 3.99 -19.04
CA PRO A 193 26.38 4.86 -18.72
C PRO A 193 25.97 6.06 -17.85
N ASN A 194 24.72 6.51 -17.96
CA ASN A 194 24.19 7.59 -17.13
C ASN A 194 23.87 7.11 -15.70
N ARG A 195 24.55 7.71 -14.71
CA ARG A 195 24.36 7.45 -13.26
C ARG A 195 22.91 7.64 -12.81
N TRP A 196 22.20 8.62 -13.36
CA TRP A 196 20.80 8.87 -13.03
C TRP A 196 19.89 7.70 -13.47
N ARG A 197 20.06 7.24 -14.71
CA ARG A 197 19.30 6.08 -15.24
C ARG A 197 19.60 4.80 -14.47
N ARG A 198 20.80 4.67 -13.92
CA ARG A 198 21.16 3.56 -13.03
C ARG A 198 20.43 3.64 -11.69
N GLY A 199 20.42 4.80 -11.04
CA GLY A 199 19.65 5.03 -9.82
C GLY A 199 18.16 4.70 -10.01
N LEU A 200 17.56 5.19 -11.09
CA LEU A 200 16.16 4.92 -11.44
C LEU A 200 15.84 3.42 -11.57
N ARG A 201 16.80 2.60 -12.00
CA ARG A 201 16.61 1.15 -12.16
C ARG A 201 16.50 0.41 -10.81
N PHE A 202 17.04 0.98 -9.73
CA PHE A 202 16.98 0.40 -8.39
C PHE A 202 15.76 0.88 -7.60
N LEU A 203 15.04 1.91 -8.06
CA LEU A 203 13.84 2.43 -7.39
C LEU A 203 12.76 1.36 -7.13
N PRO A 204 12.38 0.48 -8.08
CA PRO A 204 11.36 -0.53 -7.82
C PRO A 204 11.72 -1.46 -6.65
N ALA A 205 12.99 -1.82 -6.52
CA ALA A 205 13.49 -2.64 -5.42
C ALA A 205 13.44 -1.88 -4.09
N GLY A 206 13.76 -0.58 -4.08
CA GLY A 206 13.66 0.27 -2.90
C GLY A 206 12.22 0.50 -2.41
N PHE A 207 11.30 0.81 -3.33
CA PHE A 207 9.86 0.90 -3.02
C PHE A 207 9.32 -0.40 -2.44
N GLY A 208 9.62 -1.53 -3.10
CA GLY A 208 9.22 -2.86 -2.60
C GLY A 208 9.77 -3.13 -1.20
N THR A 209 11.04 -2.79 -0.95
CA THR A 209 11.69 -2.98 0.37
C THR A 209 10.97 -2.17 1.45
N GLY A 210 10.64 -0.92 1.18
CA GLY A 210 9.91 -0.07 2.12
C GLY A 210 8.51 -0.60 2.44
N LEU A 211 7.74 -1.00 1.42
CA LEU A 211 6.40 -1.56 1.60
C LEU A 211 6.44 -2.87 2.40
N VAL A 212 7.37 -3.76 2.06
CA VAL A 212 7.58 -5.03 2.78
C VAL A 212 7.97 -4.76 4.24
N ALA A 213 8.82 -3.75 4.50
CA ALA A 213 9.19 -3.38 5.86
C ALA A 213 7.98 -2.92 6.68
N VAL A 214 7.13 -2.04 6.14
CA VAL A 214 5.91 -1.56 6.82
C VAL A 214 4.95 -2.73 7.14
N ILE A 215 4.71 -3.61 6.16
CA ILE A 215 3.88 -4.81 6.37
C ILE A 215 4.49 -5.70 7.45
N THR A 216 5.81 -5.92 7.41
CA THR A 216 6.50 -6.77 8.39
C THR A 216 6.39 -6.17 9.79
N LEU A 217 6.58 -4.87 9.95
CA LEU A 217 6.43 -4.18 11.23
C LEU A 217 4.99 -4.26 11.76
N SER A 218 3.99 -4.17 10.89
CA SER A 218 2.58 -4.35 11.25
C SER A 218 2.28 -5.77 11.74
N VAL A 219 2.73 -6.79 10.99
CA VAL A 219 2.51 -8.21 11.34
C VAL A 219 3.25 -8.58 12.63
N LEU A 220 4.46 -8.04 12.83
CA LEU A 220 5.23 -8.20 14.06
C LEU A 220 4.69 -7.37 15.24
N ARG A 221 3.61 -6.59 15.03
CA ARG A 221 2.96 -5.75 16.04
C ARG A 221 3.87 -4.68 16.64
N LEU A 222 4.81 -4.19 15.84
CA LEU A 222 5.76 -3.15 16.25
C LEU A 222 5.20 -1.76 15.94
N VAL A 223 4.68 -1.55 14.74
CA VAL A 223 4.20 -0.24 14.28
C VAL A 223 3.01 -0.41 13.34
N PRO A 224 1.90 0.34 13.53
CA PRO A 224 0.78 0.31 12.61
C PRO A 224 1.16 0.95 11.25
N PRO A 225 0.61 0.45 10.13
CA PRO A 225 0.83 0.98 8.79
C PRO A 225 0.03 2.26 8.56
N GLU A 226 0.37 3.32 9.30
CA GLU A 226 -0.22 4.64 9.14
C GLU A 226 0.54 5.47 8.09
N PRO A 227 -0.14 6.35 7.33
CA PRO A 227 0.51 7.19 6.30
C PRO A 227 1.70 8.00 6.83
N ALA A 228 1.64 8.43 8.10
CA ALA A 228 2.70 9.20 8.75
C ALA A 228 4.00 8.40 8.92
N VAL A 229 3.93 7.07 9.04
CA VAL A 229 5.10 6.18 9.14
C VAL A 229 5.43 5.55 7.80
N GLU A 230 4.40 5.10 7.07
CA GLU A 230 4.53 4.42 5.79
C GLU A 230 5.30 5.28 4.77
N ILE A 231 4.87 6.54 4.58
CA ILE A 231 5.44 7.41 3.55
C ILE A 231 6.94 7.64 3.78
N PRO A 232 7.40 8.06 4.98
CA PRO A 232 8.84 8.22 5.23
C PRO A 232 9.65 6.92 5.08
N VAL A 233 9.13 5.78 5.53
CA VAL A 233 9.83 4.49 5.44
C VAL A 233 9.99 4.07 3.98
N VAL A 234 8.93 4.16 3.20
CA VAL A 234 8.94 3.81 1.77
C VAL A 234 9.85 4.74 0.97
N LEU A 235 9.72 6.05 1.18
CA LEU A 235 10.57 7.03 0.50
C LEU A 235 12.04 6.92 0.92
N GLY A 236 12.31 6.65 2.20
CA GLY A 236 13.67 6.41 2.70
C GLY A 236 14.31 5.19 2.05
N ALA A 237 13.62 4.06 1.99
CA ALA A 237 14.10 2.85 1.33
C ALA A 237 14.32 3.06 -0.18
N ALA A 238 13.40 3.76 -0.85
CA ALA A 238 13.54 4.14 -2.26
C ALA A 238 14.75 5.03 -2.51
N ALA A 239 14.98 6.04 -1.66
CA ALA A 239 16.14 6.93 -1.74
C ALA A 239 17.46 6.18 -1.54
N ILE A 240 17.53 5.26 -0.57
CA ILE A 240 18.71 4.42 -0.33
C ILE A 240 18.99 3.54 -1.56
N ALA A 241 17.98 2.86 -2.09
CA ALA A 241 18.16 2.02 -3.28
C ALA A 241 18.57 2.83 -4.51
N PHE A 242 17.99 4.02 -4.69
CA PHE A 242 18.41 4.95 -5.74
C PHE A 242 19.89 5.35 -5.59
N LEU A 243 20.31 5.71 -4.38
CA LEU A 243 21.71 6.06 -4.08
C LEU A 243 22.65 4.89 -4.35
N LEU A 244 22.28 3.67 -3.95
CA LEU A 244 23.05 2.46 -4.28
C LEU A 244 23.20 2.30 -5.80
N GLY A 245 22.09 2.42 -6.54
CA GLY A 245 22.12 2.38 -8.00
C GLY A 245 22.96 3.49 -8.63
N TYR A 246 22.91 4.71 -8.07
CA TYR A 246 23.67 5.88 -8.53
C TYR A 246 25.18 5.73 -8.29
N LEU A 247 25.57 5.08 -7.20
CA LEU A 247 26.97 4.88 -6.79
C LEU A 247 27.63 3.63 -7.38
N THR A 248 26.87 2.74 -8.05
CA THR A 248 27.48 1.57 -8.73
C THR A 248 28.65 1.94 -9.68
N PRO A 249 29.65 1.07 -9.85
CA PRO A 249 30.80 1.36 -10.73
C PRO A 249 30.40 1.58 -12.21
N HIS A 250 31.23 2.32 -12.95
CA HIS A 250 31.04 2.47 -14.40
C HIS A 250 31.23 1.12 -15.12
N PRO A 251 30.41 0.80 -16.15
CA PRO A 251 30.76 -0.25 -17.10
C PRO A 251 32.15 0.07 -17.69
N ALA A 252 33.06 -0.91 -17.69
CA ALA A 252 34.36 -0.74 -18.33
C ALA A 252 34.16 -0.30 -19.79
N PRO A 253 34.98 0.63 -20.32
CA PRO A 253 34.89 0.98 -21.73
C PRO A 253 35.02 -0.28 -22.58
N PRO A 254 34.34 -0.37 -23.75
CA PRO A 254 34.58 -1.44 -24.69
C PRO A 254 36.09 -1.54 -24.90
N ARG A 255 36.65 -2.75 -24.81
CA ARG A 255 38.06 -2.97 -25.09
C ARG A 255 38.33 -2.35 -26.45
N ALA A 256 39.12 -1.27 -26.48
CA ALA A 256 39.52 -0.67 -27.73
C ALA A 256 40.21 -1.77 -28.52
N VAL A 257 39.64 -2.13 -29.67
CA VAL A 257 40.35 -2.95 -30.66
C VAL A 257 41.49 -2.06 -31.11
N THR A 258 42.63 -2.16 -30.45
CA THR A 258 43.88 -1.59 -30.94
C THR A 258 44.14 -2.20 -32.32
N ASP A 259 44.54 -1.36 -33.28
CA ASP A 259 44.85 -1.72 -34.68
C ASP A 259 45.85 -2.90 -34.84
N SER A 260 46.44 -3.36 -33.74
CA SER A 260 47.23 -4.58 -33.64
C SER A 260 46.41 -5.88 -33.80
N ASP A 261 45.08 -5.83 -33.69
CA ASP A 261 44.16 -6.95 -33.94
C ASP A 261 43.56 -6.92 -35.36
N THR A 262 43.92 -5.92 -36.17
CA THR A 262 43.65 -5.92 -37.61
C THR A 262 44.53 -7.01 -38.20
N THR A 263 43.90 -8.14 -38.55
CA THR A 263 44.56 -9.27 -39.20
C THR A 263 45.35 -8.72 -40.37
N VAL A 264 46.69 -8.70 -40.27
CA VAL A 264 47.56 -8.30 -41.37
C VAL A 264 47.22 -9.23 -42.53
N ARG A 265 46.48 -8.74 -43.52
CA ARG A 265 46.38 -9.42 -44.81
C ARG A 265 47.79 -9.46 -45.35
N LEU A 266 48.48 -10.60 -45.17
CA LEU A 266 49.68 -10.93 -45.91
C LEU A 266 49.34 -10.72 -47.39
N ALA A 267 49.99 -9.74 -48.01
CA ALA A 267 49.90 -9.54 -49.44
C ALA A 267 50.37 -10.85 -50.09
N VAL A 268 49.46 -11.54 -50.76
CA VAL A 268 49.80 -12.70 -51.59
C VAL A 268 50.73 -12.16 -52.69
N PRO A 269 51.98 -12.65 -52.80
CA PRO A 269 52.87 -12.18 -53.85
C PRO A 269 52.26 -12.50 -55.22
N PRO A 270 52.42 -11.61 -56.23
CA PRO A 270 51.89 -11.86 -57.55
C PRO A 270 52.51 -13.14 -58.12
N ALA A 271 51.65 -14.07 -58.55
CA ALA A 271 52.07 -15.28 -59.23
C ALA A 271 52.92 -14.91 -60.45
N GLN A 272 54.18 -15.32 -60.47
CA GLN A 272 54.98 -15.26 -61.69
C GLN A 272 54.32 -16.19 -62.71
N GLU A 273 53.79 -15.62 -63.79
CA GLU A 273 53.44 -16.35 -65.00
C GLU A 273 54.71 -17.01 -65.54
N PHE A 274 54.79 -18.34 -65.39
CA PHE A 274 55.71 -19.18 -66.14
C PHE A 274 55.17 -19.30 -67.57
N THR A 275 55.66 -18.45 -68.47
CA THR A 275 55.51 -18.66 -69.92
C THR A 275 56.53 -19.68 -70.40
N ARG A 276 56.04 -20.62 -71.22
CA ARG A 276 56.73 -21.79 -71.76
C ARG A 276 57.50 -21.46 -73.03
#